data_AF-A0A512BGB5-F1
#
_entry.id   AF-A0A512BGB5-F1
#
_cell.length_a   1.000
_cell.length_b   1.000
_cell.length_c   1.000
_cell.angle_alpha   90.00
_cell.angle_beta   90.00
_cell.angle_gamma   90.00
#
_symmetry.space_group_name_H-M   'P 1'
#
loop_
_entity.id
_entity.type
_entity.pdbx_description
1 polymer ?
#
loop_
_entity_poly.entity_id
_entity_poly.type
_entity_poly.pdbx_seq_one_letter_code
_entity_poly.pdbx_strand_id
1 'polypeptide(L)'
;MRLIFTYFLLLLVTISKAQIGVGTTSPNSTLDVRGSLSLNQRSFSASTTAASTDNGLVFTGTSAATLTLPDATTCTGRVYTIKNTSATLPVPVLTIATTSSQTIDGSSIYLLDEAQKSVTLTSSGTGWNVTSVAAINKTRANYVIVKSSADFPAPVAGVVTLAANTIYEINGTITMTNKINLNGCYLMGEDANTDKIIYTPGSGELFTGSKGGTIKVLTLAAITSGSKLFNLTLASSENLIVRDANIVNCKDVGLVSGANICFFSVVNYAGNLNGITYQNITSLLLDNTAWFSTNSNTFEKLVGTFEIIEKLGGLSQASATLSAVSLDITGITSITEAGNLKNTGFTGTGTKVNGTFSKKWEVEAPGLSTEKDAVATGSLYVSASGLTDIISMNVPVKIAGTTSASDLVRFTSPANNRLMYDGTKTRTFTVSSYMSVLGASGTYTYSFYIYKNGVKVPSSKQLTSVRSSQGDIQSVTLGCTVSLAPNDYIEVWAENNETNTDVTAQTLTLIVK
;
A
#
# COMPACT_ATOMS: atom_id res chain seq x y z
N MET A 1 102.56 -36.17 4.24
CA MET A 1 101.68 -35.81 3.11
C MET A 1 101.11 -37.08 2.51
N ARG A 2 99.80 -37.16 2.19
CA ARG A 2 99.12 -38.21 1.39
C ARG A 2 99.38 -39.67 1.87
N LEU A 3 98.47 -40.36 2.57
CA LEU A 3 97.23 -40.88 1.97
C LEU A 3 96.05 -41.12 2.96
N ILE A 4 96.25 -40.95 4.27
CA ILE A 4 95.20 -41.19 5.28
C ILE A 4 94.08 -40.13 5.23
N PHE A 5 94.34 -39.00 4.56
CA PHE A 5 93.34 -37.96 4.28
C PHE A 5 92.25 -38.40 3.26
N THR A 6 92.41 -39.55 2.61
CA THR A 6 91.52 -40.00 1.53
C THR A 6 90.30 -40.81 2.03
N TYR A 7 90.32 -41.31 3.28
CA TYR A 7 89.23 -42.13 3.83
C TYR A 7 88.32 -41.44 4.86
N PHE A 8 88.66 -40.22 5.31
CA PHE A 8 87.80 -39.43 6.18
C PHE A 8 86.80 -38.53 5.42
N LEU A 9 86.83 -38.55 4.08
CA LEU A 9 85.92 -37.81 3.20
C LEU A 9 84.83 -38.72 2.59
N LEU A 10 84.38 -39.74 3.34
CA LEU A 10 83.34 -40.67 2.89
C LEU A 10 82.18 -40.86 3.89
N LEU A 11 82.12 -40.06 4.96
CA LEU A 11 81.11 -40.23 6.02
C LEU A 11 80.51 -38.91 6.52
N LEU A 12 80.18 -37.99 5.60
CA LEU A 12 79.45 -36.75 5.92
C LEU A 12 78.68 -36.20 4.71
N VAL A 13 77.92 -37.07 4.02
CA VAL A 13 76.72 -36.61 3.28
C VAL A 13 75.53 -36.78 4.21
N THR A 14 75.32 -35.77 5.05
CA THR A 14 74.04 -35.59 5.75
C THR A 14 72.93 -35.51 4.71
N ILE A 15 71.77 -36.11 5.03
CA ILE A 15 70.63 -36.24 4.13
C ILE A 15 70.16 -34.85 3.66
N SER A 16 70.51 -34.47 2.44
CA SER A 16 70.25 -33.15 1.87
C SER A 16 68.80 -33.02 1.38
N LYS A 17 67.88 -32.72 2.31
CA LYS A 17 66.49 -32.34 1.98
C LYS A 17 66.39 -30.90 1.45
N ALA A 18 67.10 -30.61 0.35
CA ALA A 18 67.04 -29.34 -0.36
C ALA A 18 66.96 -29.60 -1.87
N GLN A 19 65.75 -29.70 -2.42
CA GLN A 19 65.50 -30.07 -3.82
C GLN A 19 64.63 -29.02 -4.52
N ILE A 20 65.22 -27.88 -4.89
CA ILE A 20 64.59 -26.94 -5.83
C ILE A 20 64.70 -27.54 -7.24
N GLY A 21 63.59 -27.55 -7.98
CA GLY A 21 63.54 -28.05 -9.34
C GLY A 21 63.57 -26.95 -10.39
N VAL A 22 64.68 -26.81 -11.10
CA VAL A 22 64.78 -25.98 -12.31
C VAL A 22 65.19 -26.90 -13.46
N GLY A 23 64.24 -27.25 -14.33
CA GLY A 23 64.50 -28.09 -15.52
C GLY A 23 64.46 -29.61 -15.32
N THR A 24 64.21 -30.10 -14.09
CA THR A 24 64.03 -31.52 -13.69
C THR A 24 65.25 -32.44 -13.90
N THR A 25 65.44 -33.52 -13.12
CA THR A 25 64.78 -34.81 -13.36
C THR A 25 64.04 -35.51 -12.20
N SER A 26 64.22 -35.33 -10.89
CA SER A 26 64.95 -34.35 -10.05
C SER A 26 64.40 -32.93 -10.13
N PRO A 27 63.16 -32.64 -9.64
CA PRO A 27 62.48 -33.31 -8.52
C PRO A 27 60.94 -33.42 -8.68
N ASN A 28 60.21 -33.74 -7.60
CA ASN A 28 58.74 -33.68 -7.50
C ASN A 28 58.29 -32.81 -6.29
N SER A 29 58.80 -31.58 -6.23
CA SER A 29 58.62 -30.53 -5.19
C SER A 29 59.55 -30.60 -3.97
N THR A 30 60.44 -29.61 -3.83
CA THR A 30 60.49 -28.75 -2.63
C THR A 30 60.79 -27.31 -3.02
N LEU A 31 59.99 -26.38 -2.51
CA LEU A 31 60.19 -24.94 -2.56
C LEU A 31 60.01 -24.43 -1.12
N ASP A 32 61.08 -23.97 -0.47
CA ASP A 32 61.02 -23.34 0.86
C ASP A 32 61.35 -21.85 0.71
N VAL A 33 60.37 -20.99 1.00
CA VAL A 33 60.53 -19.53 0.99
C VAL A 33 60.03 -19.01 2.34
N ARG A 34 60.97 -18.65 3.21
CA ARG A 34 60.70 -18.20 4.60
C ARG A 34 60.44 -16.70 4.72
N GLY A 35 59.95 -16.09 3.64
CA GLY A 35 59.72 -14.66 3.48
C GLY A 35 58.87 -14.41 2.23
N SER A 36 58.81 -13.16 1.77
CA SER A 36 58.01 -12.82 0.57
C SER A 36 58.69 -13.27 -0.73
N LEU A 37 57.94 -13.96 -1.60
CA LEU A 37 58.33 -14.19 -2.99
C LEU A 37 57.78 -13.05 -3.86
N SER A 38 58.66 -12.37 -4.60
CA SER A 38 58.25 -11.40 -5.63
C SER A 38 58.22 -12.08 -7.00
N LEU A 39 57.08 -11.98 -7.68
CA LEU A 39 56.92 -12.37 -9.08
C LEU A 39 56.64 -11.10 -9.89
N ASN A 40 57.09 -11.06 -11.14
CA ASN A 40 56.95 -9.86 -11.96
C ASN A 40 55.48 -9.53 -12.25
N GLN A 41 55.11 -8.27 -12.04
CA GLN A 41 53.78 -7.75 -12.26
C GLN A 41 53.86 -6.44 -13.04
N ARG A 42 53.00 -6.26 -14.05
CA ARG A 42 52.83 -4.98 -14.74
C ARG A 42 51.37 -4.58 -14.89
N SER A 43 51.16 -3.27 -15.05
CA SER A 43 49.87 -2.70 -15.42
C SER A 43 49.82 -2.34 -16.91
N PHE A 44 48.62 -2.29 -17.49
CA PHE A 44 48.40 -1.89 -18.88
C PHE A 44 47.01 -1.26 -19.08
N SER A 45 46.89 -0.32 -20.02
CA SER A 45 45.66 0.47 -20.25
C SER A 45 45.04 0.33 -21.66
N ALA A 46 45.70 -0.39 -22.55
CA ALA A 46 45.26 -0.67 -23.92
C ALA A 46 45.65 -2.11 -24.33
N SER A 47 45.16 -2.60 -25.46
CA SER A 47 45.40 -3.98 -25.92
C SER A 47 46.89 -4.33 -26.00
N THR A 48 47.26 -5.52 -25.51
CA THR A 48 48.66 -5.96 -25.35
C THR A 48 48.76 -7.48 -25.39
N THR A 49 49.98 -8.01 -25.47
CA THR A 49 50.25 -9.46 -25.39
C THR A 49 50.93 -9.77 -24.06
N ALA A 50 50.59 -10.89 -23.40
CA ALA A 50 51.26 -11.36 -22.20
C ALA A 50 52.68 -11.86 -22.52
N ALA A 51 53.69 -11.29 -21.88
CA ALA A 51 55.10 -11.56 -22.12
C ALA A 51 55.59 -12.77 -21.31
N SER A 52 56.66 -13.43 -21.76
CA SER A 52 57.30 -14.54 -21.03
C SER A 52 57.84 -14.15 -19.64
N THR A 53 58.03 -12.86 -19.40
CA THR A 53 58.43 -12.28 -18.11
C THR A 53 57.25 -11.97 -17.19
N ASP A 54 56.01 -11.95 -17.68
CA ASP A 54 54.85 -11.59 -16.85
C ASP A 54 54.45 -12.73 -15.90
N ASN A 55 53.91 -12.37 -14.74
CA ASN A 55 53.10 -13.27 -13.91
C ASN A 55 51.82 -12.57 -13.44
N GLY A 56 51.94 -11.35 -12.92
CA GLY A 56 50.80 -10.47 -12.63
C GLY A 56 50.50 -9.50 -13.78
N LEU A 57 49.25 -9.45 -14.23
CA LEU A 57 48.78 -8.59 -15.32
C LEU A 57 47.58 -7.78 -14.88
N VAL A 58 47.75 -6.47 -14.68
CA VAL A 58 46.71 -5.59 -14.12
C VAL A 58 46.20 -4.61 -15.17
N PHE A 59 44.94 -4.76 -15.58
CA PHE A 59 44.31 -3.86 -16.52
C PHE A 59 43.74 -2.62 -15.82
N THR A 60 44.09 -1.44 -16.32
CA THR A 60 43.70 -0.12 -15.77
C THR A 60 43.14 0.79 -16.86
N GLY A 61 42.61 0.23 -17.95
CA GLY A 61 42.13 0.99 -19.11
C GLY A 61 40.85 1.77 -18.82
N THR A 62 40.59 2.78 -19.66
CA THR A 62 39.33 3.57 -19.64
C THR A 62 38.37 3.18 -20.78
N SER A 63 38.79 2.27 -21.66
CA SER A 63 38.07 1.73 -22.81
C SER A 63 38.36 0.24 -22.96
N ALA A 64 37.48 -0.53 -23.62
CA ALA A 64 37.65 -1.98 -23.77
C ALA A 64 38.97 -2.34 -24.47
N ALA A 65 39.58 -3.45 -24.06
CA ALA A 65 40.89 -3.88 -24.54
C ALA A 65 41.01 -5.41 -24.62
N THR A 66 42.01 -5.88 -25.37
CA THR A 66 42.33 -7.31 -25.49
C THR A 66 43.72 -7.61 -24.93
N LEU A 67 43.80 -8.58 -24.01
CA LEU A 67 45.05 -9.22 -23.60
C LEU A 67 45.22 -10.53 -24.36
N THR A 68 46.18 -10.57 -25.29
CA THR A 68 46.48 -11.78 -26.07
C THR A 68 47.47 -12.67 -25.31
N LEU A 69 47.13 -13.94 -25.13
CA LEU A 69 47.99 -14.96 -24.53
C LEU A 69 48.96 -15.53 -25.58
N PRO A 70 50.23 -15.84 -25.20
CA PRO A 70 51.17 -16.51 -26.09
C PRO A 70 50.72 -17.94 -26.39
N ASP A 71 51.32 -18.52 -27.43
CA ASP A 71 51.01 -19.88 -27.87
C ASP A 71 51.31 -20.89 -26.75
N ALA A 72 50.27 -21.56 -26.27
CA ALA A 72 50.32 -22.47 -25.14
C ALA A 72 51.35 -23.60 -25.32
N THR A 73 51.55 -24.07 -26.55
CA THR A 73 52.50 -25.16 -26.88
C THR A 73 53.94 -24.79 -26.55
N THR A 74 54.27 -23.50 -26.53
CA THR A 74 55.61 -22.97 -26.24
C THR A 74 55.85 -22.73 -24.74
N CYS A 75 54.84 -22.89 -23.89
CA CYS A 75 54.90 -22.45 -22.50
C CYS A 75 54.07 -23.30 -21.51
N THR A 76 54.00 -24.62 -21.71
CA THR A 76 53.36 -25.58 -20.79
C THR A 76 53.70 -25.29 -19.32
N GLY A 77 52.68 -25.18 -18.47
CA GLY A 77 52.83 -24.87 -17.04
C GLY A 77 53.03 -23.39 -16.69
N ARG A 78 53.16 -22.47 -17.66
CA ARG A 78 53.23 -21.03 -17.37
C ARG A 78 51.91 -20.54 -16.75
N VAL A 79 52.01 -19.75 -15.69
CA VAL A 79 50.89 -19.18 -14.94
C VAL A 79 50.83 -17.66 -15.10
N TYR A 80 49.65 -17.14 -15.44
CA TYR A 80 49.35 -15.70 -15.38
C TYR A 80 48.15 -15.45 -14.47
N THR A 81 48.25 -14.47 -13.58
CA THR A 81 47.13 -13.91 -12.82
C THR A 81 46.78 -12.56 -13.40
N ILE A 82 45.58 -12.46 -13.96
CA ILE A 82 45.09 -11.31 -14.73
C ILE A 82 43.93 -10.68 -13.96
N LYS A 83 43.95 -9.36 -13.76
CA LYS A 83 42.93 -8.63 -12.99
C LYS A 83 42.49 -7.35 -13.70
N ASN A 84 41.18 -7.09 -13.74
CA ASN A 84 40.64 -5.81 -14.16
C ASN A 84 40.50 -4.89 -12.93
N THR A 85 41.18 -3.75 -12.94
CA THR A 85 41.11 -2.70 -11.90
C THR A 85 40.70 -1.35 -12.46
N SER A 86 40.06 -1.33 -13.63
CA SER A 86 39.56 -0.10 -14.28
C SER A 86 38.62 0.66 -13.34
N ALA A 87 38.84 1.97 -13.20
CA ALA A 87 38.14 2.82 -12.23
C ALA A 87 36.92 3.58 -12.83
N THR A 88 36.69 3.42 -14.14
CA THR A 88 35.58 4.09 -14.87
C THR A 88 34.30 3.25 -14.85
N LEU A 89 33.15 3.92 -14.92
CA LEU A 89 31.82 3.29 -15.05
C LEU A 89 31.16 3.74 -16.38
N PRO A 90 30.55 2.83 -17.17
CA PRO A 90 30.55 1.37 -17.01
C PRO A 90 31.98 0.79 -17.10
N VAL A 91 32.21 -0.33 -16.42
CA VAL A 91 33.56 -0.92 -16.35
C VAL A 91 34.02 -1.35 -17.74
N PRO A 92 35.18 -0.87 -18.23
CA PRO A 92 35.75 -1.33 -19.48
C PRO A 92 36.07 -2.82 -19.45
N VAL A 93 35.53 -3.58 -20.41
CA VAL A 93 35.75 -5.02 -20.52
C VAL A 93 37.19 -5.30 -20.99
N LEU A 94 37.91 -6.14 -20.24
CA LEU A 94 39.10 -6.80 -20.74
C LEU A 94 38.73 -8.17 -21.32
N THR A 95 39.00 -8.36 -22.60
CA THR A 95 38.93 -9.65 -23.28
C THR A 95 40.30 -10.32 -23.21
N ILE A 96 40.40 -11.48 -22.55
CA ILE A 96 41.60 -12.32 -22.63
C ILE A 96 41.39 -13.26 -23.81
N ALA A 97 42.29 -13.23 -24.79
CA ALA A 97 42.17 -13.99 -26.04
C ALA A 97 43.40 -14.89 -26.25
N THR A 98 43.23 -15.97 -27.00
CA THR A 98 44.30 -16.92 -27.34
C THR A 98 44.98 -16.60 -28.67
N THR A 99 46.04 -17.34 -28.98
CA THR A 99 46.67 -17.41 -30.31
C THR A 99 46.44 -18.79 -30.94
N SER A 100 46.74 -18.93 -32.24
CA SER A 100 46.74 -20.24 -32.94
C SER A 100 45.43 -21.06 -32.81
N SER A 101 44.27 -20.39 -32.70
CA SER A 101 42.95 -21.01 -32.46
C SER A 101 42.85 -21.89 -31.20
N GLN A 102 43.73 -21.67 -30.22
CA GLN A 102 43.70 -22.35 -28.91
C GLN A 102 42.52 -21.89 -28.06
N THR A 103 42.26 -22.58 -26.95
CA THR A 103 41.14 -22.27 -26.05
C THR A 103 41.58 -22.02 -24.61
N ILE A 104 40.77 -21.24 -23.88
CA ILE A 104 40.74 -21.12 -22.43
C ILE A 104 39.56 -21.98 -21.96
N ASP A 105 39.81 -23.15 -21.37
CA ASP A 105 38.79 -24.17 -21.00
C ASP A 105 37.70 -24.38 -22.07
N GLY A 106 38.13 -24.62 -23.32
CA GLY A 106 37.22 -24.84 -24.45
C GLY A 106 36.61 -23.58 -25.08
N SER A 107 36.75 -22.40 -24.46
CA SER A 107 36.30 -21.11 -25.02
C SER A 107 37.44 -20.38 -25.75
N SER A 108 37.16 -19.59 -26.78
CA SER A 108 38.19 -18.80 -27.48
C SER A 108 38.65 -17.56 -26.71
N ILE A 109 37.87 -17.12 -25.72
CA ILE A 109 38.11 -15.93 -24.90
C ILE A 109 37.68 -16.14 -23.45
N TYR A 110 38.20 -15.31 -22.55
CA TYR A 110 37.71 -15.14 -21.17
C TYR A 110 37.49 -13.66 -20.88
N LEU A 111 36.38 -13.29 -20.23
CA LEU A 111 36.01 -11.89 -19.99
C LEU A 111 36.21 -11.45 -18.53
N LEU A 112 36.98 -10.38 -18.34
CA LEU A 112 36.97 -9.57 -17.12
C LEU A 112 36.17 -8.29 -17.38
N ASP A 113 34.85 -8.44 -17.27
CA ASP A 113 33.78 -7.46 -17.52
C ASP A 113 33.35 -6.66 -16.28
N GLU A 114 33.92 -6.98 -15.10
CA GLU A 114 33.58 -6.35 -13.82
C GLU A 114 34.84 -5.81 -13.12
N ALA A 115 34.68 -4.73 -12.36
CA ALA A 115 35.78 -4.13 -11.61
C ALA A 115 36.25 -5.09 -10.51
N GLN A 116 37.56 -5.13 -10.30
CA GLN A 116 38.26 -6.03 -9.37
C GLN A 116 38.19 -7.53 -9.71
N LYS A 117 37.47 -7.96 -10.76
CA LYS A 117 37.44 -9.36 -11.21
C LYS A 117 38.83 -9.81 -11.66
N SER A 118 39.24 -11.01 -11.23
CA SER A 118 40.52 -11.61 -11.63
C SER A 118 40.40 -13.10 -11.93
N VAL A 119 41.29 -13.58 -12.81
CA VAL A 119 41.43 -14.98 -13.20
C VAL A 119 42.90 -15.38 -13.16
N THR A 120 43.19 -16.61 -12.74
CA THR A 120 44.50 -17.24 -12.92
C THR A 120 44.38 -18.31 -14.00
N LEU A 121 45.25 -18.22 -15.00
CA LEU A 121 45.31 -19.14 -16.14
C LEU A 121 46.65 -19.88 -16.13
N THR A 122 46.61 -21.17 -16.41
CA THR A 122 47.80 -22.03 -16.55
C THR A 122 47.82 -22.66 -17.94
N SER A 123 48.93 -22.54 -18.67
CA SER A 123 49.07 -23.23 -19.97
C SER A 123 49.10 -24.75 -19.77
N SER A 124 48.29 -25.48 -20.53
CA SER A 124 48.26 -26.95 -20.57
C SER A 124 49.23 -27.55 -21.59
N GLY A 125 49.90 -26.71 -22.41
CA GLY A 125 50.71 -27.15 -23.56
C GLY A 125 49.90 -27.35 -24.85
N THR A 126 48.58 -27.18 -24.81
CA THR A 126 47.71 -27.14 -26.01
C THR A 126 46.72 -25.97 -25.97
N GLY A 127 46.37 -25.49 -24.78
CA GLY A 127 45.57 -24.30 -24.52
C GLY A 127 45.84 -23.76 -23.12
N TRP A 128 44.86 -23.09 -22.55
CA TRP A 128 44.92 -22.50 -21.22
C TRP A 128 43.79 -23.03 -20.35
N ASN A 129 44.10 -23.36 -19.10
CA ASN A 129 43.12 -23.83 -18.12
C ASN A 129 42.90 -22.74 -17.06
N VAL A 130 41.65 -22.49 -16.66
CA VAL A 130 41.33 -21.61 -15.53
C VAL A 130 41.61 -22.38 -14.24
N THR A 131 42.56 -21.88 -13.45
CA THR A 131 42.98 -22.51 -12.19
C THR A 131 42.55 -21.74 -10.95
N SER A 132 42.12 -20.47 -11.09
CA SER A 132 41.47 -19.70 -10.03
C SER A 132 40.63 -18.55 -10.62
N VAL A 133 39.57 -18.16 -9.92
CA VAL A 133 38.74 -16.98 -10.22
C VAL A 133 38.39 -16.27 -8.92
N ALA A 134 38.51 -14.94 -8.88
CA ALA A 134 37.95 -14.15 -7.80
C ALA A 134 36.46 -13.90 -8.09
N ALA A 135 35.58 -14.52 -7.30
CA ALA A 135 34.14 -14.27 -7.38
C ALA A 135 33.82 -12.85 -6.92
N ILE A 136 33.14 -12.07 -7.77
CA ILE A 136 32.55 -10.79 -7.41
C ILE A 136 31.10 -11.05 -6.99
N ASN A 137 30.86 -11.07 -5.68
CA ASN A 137 29.51 -11.17 -5.14
C ASN A 137 28.78 -9.83 -5.36
N LYS A 138 27.89 -9.79 -6.35
CA LYS A 138 27.01 -8.64 -6.59
C LYS A 138 26.01 -8.49 -5.45
N THR A 139 26.35 -7.67 -4.46
CA THR A 139 25.45 -7.28 -3.38
C THR A 139 24.79 -5.93 -3.69
N ARG A 140 23.58 -5.73 -3.17
CA ARG A 140 22.95 -4.41 -3.18
C ARG A 140 23.64 -3.50 -2.15
N ALA A 141 23.83 -2.23 -2.49
CA ALA A 141 24.15 -1.21 -1.48
C ALA A 141 22.93 -1.01 -0.56
N ASN A 142 23.17 -0.66 0.71
CA ASN A 142 22.14 -0.44 1.73
C ASN A 142 21.11 -1.60 1.80
N TYR A 143 21.61 -2.83 1.96
CA TYR A 143 20.78 -4.03 2.00
C TYR A 143 21.35 -5.03 3.02
N VAL A 144 20.47 -5.58 3.85
CA VAL A 144 20.78 -6.51 4.94
C VAL A 144 19.84 -7.71 4.84
N ILE A 145 20.39 -8.93 4.83
CA ILE A 145 19.61 -10.15 5.02
C ILE A 145 19.57 -10.46 6.50
N VAL A 146 18.36 -10.53 7.07
CA VAL A 146 18.09 -10.76 8.47
C VAL A 146 17.65 -12.22 8.67
N LYS A 147 18.50 -13.02 9.31
CA LYS A 147 18.25 -14.43 9.66
C LYS A 147 18.07 -14.64 11.16
N SER A 148 18.42 -13.62 11.95
CA SER A 148 18.31 -13.55 13.40
C SER A 148 18.06 -12.10 13.82
N SER A 149 17.62 -11.89 15.06
CA SER A 149 17.47 -10.55 15.63
C SER A 149 18.81 -9.81 15.83
N ALA A 150 19.94 -10.51 15.72
CA ALA A 150 21.29 -9.94 15.82
C ALA A 150 21.82 -9.36 14.48
N ASP A 151 21.15 -9.64 13.36
CA ASP A 151 21.50 -9.05 12.05
C ASP A 151 20.96 -7.62 11.90
N PHE A 152 20.08 -7.19 12.81
CA PHE A 152 19.65 -5.80 12.94
C PHE A 152 20.69 -4.93 13.68
N PRO A 153 20.63 -3.59 13.53
CA PRO A 153 21.41 -2.66 14.35
C PRO A 153 21.21 -2.91 15.85
N ALA A 154 22.29 -2.76 16.63
CA ALA A 154 22.24 -2.97 18.08
C ALA A 154 21.18 -2.07 18.74
N PRO A 155 20.32 -2.62 19.63
CA PRO A 155 19.24 -1.85 20.25
C PRO A 155 19.80 -0.82 21.25
N VAL A 156 19.30 0.42 21.17
CA VAL A 156 19.56 1.48 22.15
C VAL A 156 18.32 1.64 23.01
N ALA A 157 18.45 1.48 24.33
CA ALA A 157 17.33 1.50 25.29
C ALA A 157 16.14 0.58 24.89
N GLY A 158 16.44 -0.59 24.33
CA GLY A 158 15.43 -1.57 23.88
C GLY A 158 14.80 -1.27 22.52
N VAL A 159 15.30 -0.27 21.77
CA VAL A 159 14.83 0.09 20.43
C VAL A 159 15.93 -0.13 19.39
N VAL A 160 15.68 -1.05 18.46
CA VAL A 160 16.43 -1.20 17.19
C VAL A 160 16.01 -0.06 16.28
N THR A 161 16.91 0.89 16.01
CA THR A 161 16.67 1.93 15.00
C THR A 161 17.28 1.49 13.67
N LEU A 162 16.43 1.24 12.68
CA LEU A 162 16.88 0.79 11.36
C LEU A 162 17.57 1.93 10.59
N ALA A 163 18.48 1.58 9.69
CA ALA A 163 19.12 2.56 8.83
C ALA A 163 18.11 3.08 7.80
N ALA A 164 18.03 4.41 7.64
CA ALA A 164 17.21 5.03 6.60
C ALA A 164 17.68 4.59 5.20
N ASN A 165 16.76 4.55 4.23
CA ASN A 165 17.06 4.17 2.84
C ASN A 165 17.76 2.80 2.69
N THR A 166 17.58 1.91 3.67
CA THR A 166 18.17 0.57 3.72
C THR A 166 17.08 -0.48 3.65
N ILE A 167 17.30 -1.51 2.83
CA ILE A 167 16.45 -2.68 2.73
C ILE A 167 16.87 -3.71 3.79
N TYR A 168 15.92 -4.17 4.59
CA TYR A 168 16.08 -5.30 5.50
C TYR A 168 15.19 -6.43 4.99
N GLU A 169 15.81 -7.45 4.39
CA GLU A 169 15.13 -8.65 3.91
C GLU A 169 15.11 -9.70 5.02
N ILE A 170 13.92 -10.01 5.52
CA ILE A 170 13.69 -11.08 6.48
C ILE A 170 13.75 -12.42 5.74
N ASN A 171 14.56 -13.34 6.25
CA ASN A 171 14.72 -14.67 5.70
C ASN A 171 14.40 -15.69 6.81
N GLY A 172 13.16 -16.19 6.82
CA GLY A 172 12.63 -17.04 7.88
C GLY A 172 11.99 -16.28 9.05
N THR A 173 11.84 -16.95 10.20
CA THR A 173 11.10 -16.43 11.36
C THR A 173 12.02 -15.78 12.40
N ILE A 174 11.86 -14.48 12.60
CA ILE A 174 12.65 -13.66 13.52
C ILE A 174 11.82 -13.33 14.77
N THR A 175 12.24 -13.88 15.91
CA THR A 175 11.63 -13.55 17.21
C THR A 175 12.28 -12.29 17.79
N MET A 176 11.44 -11.29 18.12
CA MET A 176 11.86 -9.99 18.64
C MET A 176 11.37 -9.76 20.06
N THR A 177 12.26 -9.31 20.93
CA THR A 177 11.95 -8.76 22.27
C THR A 177 12.19 -7.26 22.37
N ASN A 178 13.06 -6.71 21.50
CA ASN A 178 13.27 -5.28 21.33
C ASN A 178 12.27 -4.67 20.34
N LYS A 179 11.98 -3.39 20.50
CA LYS A 179 11.17 -2.61 19.55
C LYS A 179 11.97 -2.29 18.28
N ILE A 180 11.29 -1.90 17.21
CA ILE A 180 11.83 -1.48 15.93
C ILE A 180 11.32 -0.05 15.63
N ASN A 181 12.25 0.86 15.35
CA ASN A 181 11.96 2.15 14.72
C ASN A 181 12.33 2.04 13.23
N LEU A 182 11.32 2.19 12.36
CA LEU A 182 11.45 2.03 10.92
C LEU A 182 12.38 3.09 10.29
N ASN A 183 12.36 4.33 10.79
CA ASN A 183 13.29 5.40 10.38
C ASN A 183 13.46 5.58 8.84
N GLY A 184 12.39 5.38 8.06
CA GLY A 184 12.45 5.47 6.59
C GLY A 184 13.17 4.31 5.90
N CYS A 185 13.24 3.13 6.53
CA CYS A 185 13.74 1.90 5.91
C CYS A 185 12.69 1.20 5.03
N TYR A 186 13.14 0.12 4.38
CA TYR A 186 12.31 -0.81 3.64
C TYR A 186 12.45 -2.21 4.25
N LEU A 187 11.46 -2.64 5.03
CA LEU A 187 11.44 -3.93 5.71
C LEU A 187 10.60 -4.91 4.88
N MET A 188 11.18 -6.00 4.40
CA MET A 188 10.49 -6.91 3.47
C MET A 188 10.80 -8.37 3.74
N GLY A 189 9.94 -9.28 3.27
CA GLY A 189 10.27 -10.68 3.00
C GLY A 189 10.10 -10.98 1.51
N GLU A 190 10.27 -12.25 1.13
CA GLU A 190 10.02 -12.74 -0.23
C GLU A 190 8.93 -13.84 -0.23
N ASP A 191 8.76 -14.59 0.87
CA ASP A 191 7.61 -15.47 1.12
C ASP A 191 6.99 -15.19 2.49
N ALA A 192 5.86 -14.50 2.52
CA ALA A 192 5.12 -14.19 3.76
C ALA A 192 4.69 -15.43 4.56
N ASN A 193 4.70 -16.65 3.98
CA ASN A 193 4.40 -17.89 4.71
C ASN A 193 5.55 -18.35 5.62
N THR A 194 6.80 -17.97 5.29
CA THR A 194 8.02 -18.34 6.03
C THR A 194 8.72 -17.15 6.69
N ASP A 195 8.63 -15.97 6.08
CA ASP A 195 9.30 -14.75 6.49
C ASP A 195 8.42 -13.97 7.48
N LYS A 196 8.86 -13.97 8.74
CA LYS A 196 8.03 -13.54 9.88
C LYS A 196 8.81 -12.69 10.86
N ILE A 197 8.11 -11.73 11.48
CA ILE A 197 8.57 -11.08 12.70
C ILE A 197 7.55 -11.34 13.79
N ILE A 198 7.98 -12.04 14.85
CA ILE A 198 7.12 -12.41 15.99
C ILE A 198 7.62 -11.67 17.23
N TYR A 199 6.81 -10.75 17.72
CA TYR A 199 7.08 -9.97 18.92
C TYR A 199 6.51 -10.68 20.15
N THR A 200 7.37 -10.96 21.13
CA THR A 200 7.06 -11.82 22.29
C THR A 200 7.24 -11.21 23.71
N PRO A 201 7.62 -9.94 23.94
CA PRO A 201 7.80 -9.44 25.31
C PRO A 201 6.44 -9.21 26.02
N GLY A 202 6.47 -9.16 27.36
CA GLY A 202 5.29 -9.04 28.21
C GLY A 202 4.56 -7.68 28.17
N SER A 203 5.10 -6.67 27.48
CA SER A 203 4.46 -5.37 27.29
C SER A 203 5.14 -4.57 26.19
N GLY A 204 4.45 -3.54 25.68
CA GLY A 204 5.00 -2.61 24.68
C GLY A 204 4.69 -3.02 23.23
N GLU A 205 5.34 -2.36 22.28
CA GLU A 205 5.05 -2.44 20.85
C GLU A 205 6.23 -2.96 20.02
N LEU A 206 5.96 -3.68 18.93
CA LEU A 206 7.00 -4.01 17.95
C LEU A 206 7.45 -2.75 17.21
N PHE A 207 6.54 -2.02 16.56
CA PHE A 207 6.88 -0.84 15.77
C PHE A 207 6.59 0.46 16.54
N THR A 208 7.63 1.27 16.74
CA THR A 208 7.61 2.49 17.57
C THR A 208 8.29 3.67 16.89
N GLY A 209 8.00 4.89 17.34
CA GLY A 209 8.66 6.12 16.92
C GLY A 209 7.81 7.03 16.03
N SER A 210 8.49 8.03 15.44
CA SER A 210 7.87 9.15 14.72
C SER A 210 8.18 9.23 13.23
N LYS A 211 8.88 8.22 12.70
CA LYS A 211 9.20 8.09 11.29
C LYS A 211 8.57 6.85 10.68
N GLY A 212 8.15 6.99 9.43
CA GLY A 212 7.51 5.94 8.68
C GLY A 212 8.51 4.98 8.04
N GLY A 213 8.08 4.35 6.95
CA GLY A 213 8.84 3.32 6.23
C GLY A 213 7.91 2.44 5.41
N THR A 214 8.48 1.44 4.74
CA THR A 214 7.69 0.39 4.08
C THR A 214 7.87 -0.94 4.80
N ILE A 215 6.78 -1.67 4.98
CA ILE A 215 6.72 -3.06 5.41
C ILE A 215 6.03 -3.86 4.30
N LYS A 216 6.63 -4.93 3.76
CA LYS A 216 5.93 -5.77 2.78
C LYS A 216 6.27 -7.25 2.75
N VAL A 217 5.34 -8.11 2.32
CA VAL A 217 5.56 -9.57 2.12
C VAL A 217 6.08 -10.23 3.40
N LEU A 218 5.38 -9.97 4.51
CA LEU A 218 5.73 -10.49 5.84
C LEU A 218 4.49 -10.99 6.57
N THR A 219 4.67 -12.02 7.39
CA THR A 219 3.74 -12.30 8.49
C THR A 219 4.24 -11.63 9.78
N LEU A 220 3.38 -10.80 10.37
CA LEU A 220 3.66 -10.04 11.58
C LEU A 220 2.75 -10.49 12.73
N ALA A 221 3.30 -10.65 13.93
CA ALA A 221 2.54 -11.08 15.09
C ALA A 221 3.06 -10.45 16.40
N ALA A 222 2.14 -10.01 17.27
CA ALA A 222 2.44 -9.53 18.62
C ALA A 222 1.68 -10.39 19.65
N ILE A 223 2.24 -11.56 19.98
CA ILE A 223 1.47 -12.70 20.50
C ILE A 223 1.31 -12.72 22.02
N THR A 224 2.08 -11.92 22.75
CA THR A 224 2.09 -11.90 24.23
C THR A 224 1.06 -10.91 24.76
N SER A 225 0.39 -11.23 25.88
CA SER A 225 -0.56 -10.31 26.52
C SER A 225 0.13 -8.99 26.88
N GLY A 226 -0.55 -7.86 26.66
CA GLY A 226 0.03 -6.53 26.86
C GLY A 226 0.96 -6.04 25.73
N SER A 227 1.28 -6.89 24.75
CA SER A 227 2.05 -6.48 23.56
C SER A 227 1.15 -5.94 22.44
N LYS A 228 1.70 -5.02 21.64
CA LYS A 228 1.08 -4.36 20.48
C LYS A 228 1.94 -4.60 19.24
N LEU A 229 1.34 -4.62 18.05
CA LEU A 229 2.11 -4.61 16.81
C LEU A 229 2.64 -3.19 16.49
N PHE A 230 1.76 -2.19 16.49
CA PHE A 230 2.10 -0.79 16.22
C PHE A 230 1.80 0.12 17.43
N ASN A 231 2.69 1.08 17.69
CA ASN A 231 2.37 2.28 18.46
C ASN A 231 3.18 3.45 17.88
N LEU A 232 2.75 3.91 16.71
CA LEU A 232 3.43 4.92 15.90
C LEU A 232 2.75 6.29 16.04
N THR A 233 3.55 7.34 16.22
CA THR A 233 3.09 8.74 16.25
C THR A 233 3.93 9.55 15.27
N LEU A 234 3.56 9.44 14.00
CA LEU A 234 4.33 9.90 12.85
C LEU A 234 4.15 11.39 12.60
N ALA A 235 5.22 12.08 12.19
CA ALA A 235 5.10 13.47 11.74
C ALA A 235 4.19 13.57 10.50
N SER A 236 3.48 14.67 10.32
CA SER A 236 2.58 14.89 9.16
C SER A 236 3.29 15.02 7.81
N SER A 237 4.62 14.87 7.77
CA SER A 237 5.45 14.76 6.56
C SER A 237 5.89 13.32 6.25
N GLU A 238 5.65 12.37 7.15
CA GLU A 238 6.12 10.99 7.06
C GLU A 238 5.07 10.08 6.43
N ASN A 239 5.50 8.99 5.79
CA ASN A 239 4.62 8.02 5.15
C ASN A 239 4.84 6.61 5.74
N LEU A 240 3.76 5.92 6.12
CA LEU A 240 3.78 4.50 6.44
C LEU A 240 3.10 3.71 5.32
N ILE A 241 3.79 2.70 4.81
CA ILE A 241 3.26 1.79 3.78
C ILE A 241 3.36 0.37 4.30
N VAL A 242 2.23 -0.33 4.41
CA VAL A 242 2.16 -1.76 4.78
C VAL A 242 1.47 -2.52 3.65
N ARG A 243 2.17 -3.45 3.03
CA ARG A 243 1.79 -4.05 1.74
C ARG A 243 1.91 -5.57 1.74
N ASP A 244 1.02 -6.27 1.06
CA ASP A 244 1.18 -7.68 0.74
C ASP A 244 1.46 -8.55 2.00
N ALA A 245 0.78 -8.27 3.13
CA ALA A 245 1.19 -8.73 4.46
C ALA A 245 0.10 -9.49 5.22
N ASN A 246 0.50 -10.34 6.18
CA ASN A 246 -0.41 -11.02 7.10
C ASN A 246 -0.17 -10.51 8.54
N ILE A 247 -1.19 -9.95 9.18
CA ILE A 247 -1.15 -9.53 10.59
C ILE A 247 -1.96 -10.54 11.40
N VAL A 248 -1.28 -11.36 12.19
CA VAL A 248 -1.88 -12.57 12.79
C VAL A 248 -1.63 -12.70 14.28
N ASN A 249 -2.64 -13.18 15.01
CA ASN A 249 -2.57 -13.55 16.42
C ASN A 249 -2.10 -12.40 17.36
N CYS A 250 -2.16 -11.15 16.93
CA CYS A 250 -1.80 -10.00 17.75
C CYS A 250 -2.78 -9.86 18.92
N LYS A 251 -2.26 -9.64 20.14
CA LYS A 251 -3.11 -9.26 21.28
C LYS A 251 -3.67 -7.85 21.13
N ASP A 252 -2.96 -7.02 20.37
CA ASP A 252 -3.41 -5.72 19.90
C ASP A 252 -2.64 -5.36 18.62
N VAL A 253 -3.33 -5.03 17.52
CA VAL A 253 -2.63 -4.52 16.32
C VAL A 253 -2.14 -3.08 16.59
N GLY A 254 -2.86 -2.31 17.40
CA GLY A 254 -2.36 -1.11 18.05
C GLY A 254 -2.73 0.20 17.35
N LEU A 255 -1.78 1.14 17.29
CA LEU A 255 -2.02 2.53 16.89
C LEU A 255 -1.06 2.97 15.77
N VAL A 256 -1.64 3.62 14.75
CA VAL A 256 -0.90 4.52 13.84
C VAL A 256 -1.56 5.89 13.90
N SER A 257 -0.80 6.87 14.38
CA SER A 257 -1.24 8.26 14.56
C SER A 257 -0.36 9.21 13.73
N GLY A 258 -0.95 10.28 13.19
CA GLY A 258 -0.26 11.25 12.33
C GLY A 258 -0.03 10.73 10.91
N ALA A 259 1.13 11.02 10.33
CA ALA A 259 1.52 10.76 8.92
C ALA A 259 0.82 11.65 7.87
N ASN A 260 1.53 11.88 6.77
CA ASN A 260 0.96 12.39 5.52
C ASN A 260 0.16 11.28 4.83
N ILE A 261 0.78 10.12 4.61
CA ILE A 261 0.14 8.94 4.02
C ILE A 261 0.27 7.76 4.96
N CYS A 262 -0.85 7.16 5.33
CA CYS A 262 -0.92 5.84 5.93
C CYS A 262 -1.59 4.91 4.92
N PHE A 263 -0.81 4.04 4.27
CA PHE A 263 -1.29 3.16 3.21
C PHE A 263 -1.16 1.70 3.59
N PHE A 264 -2.28 1.03 3.81
CA PHE A 264 -2.35 -0.43 3.99
C PHE A 264 -2.98 -1.02 2.74
N SER A 265 -2.27 -1.90 2.03
CA SER A 265 -2.75 -2.49 0.78
C SER A 265 -2.46 -3.98 0.66
N VAL A 266 -3.50 -4.78 0.39
CA VAL A 266 -3.45 -6.26 0.38
C VAL A 266 -2.92 -6.78 1.73
N VAL A 267 -3.69 -6.55 2.79
CA VAL A 267 -3.32 -6.95 4.16
C VAL A 267 -4.38 -7.85 4.77
N ASN A 268 -3.97 -9.07 5.13
CA ASN A 268 -4.81 -10.06 5.78
C ASN A 268 -4.72 -9.93 7.30
N TYR A 269 -5.86 -10.00 7.99
CA TYR A 269 -5.93 -9.98 9.46
C TYR A 269 -6.65 -11.23 9.97
N ALA A 270 -6.01 -12.01 10.84
CA ALA A 270 -6.60 -13.23 11.41
C ALA A 270 -6.19 -13.47 12.87
N GLY A 271 -7.14 -13.90 13.71
CA GLY A 271 -6.86 -14.27 15.11
C GLY A 271 -6.44 -13.12 16.03
N ASN A 272 -6.57 -11.86 15.59
CA ASN A 272 -6.18 -10.71 16.40
C ASN A 272 -7.26 -10.42 17.47
N LEU A 273 -6.84 -10.18 18.71
CA LEU A 273 -7.75 -9.92 19.83
C LEU A 273 -8.29 -8.48 19.84
N ASN A 274 -7.47 -7.52 19.41
CA ASN A 274 -7.88 -6.14 19.14
C ASN A 274 -7.25 -5.72 17.81
N GLY A 275 -7.99 -4.96 17.01
CA GLY A 275 -7.54 -4.44 15.74
C GLY A 275 -6.70 -3.16 15.86
N ILE A 276 -6.79 -2.31 14.84
CA ILE A 276 -5.96 -1.12 14.66
C ILE A 276 -6.76 0.17 14.82
N THR A 277 -6.17 1.15 15.50
CA THR A 277 -6.63 2.54 15.51
C THR A 277 -5.80 3.37 14.55
N TYR A 278 -6.48 4.08 13.65
CA TYR A 278 -5.91 5.13 12.82
C TYR A 278 -6.34 6.49 13.38
N GLN A 279 -5.39 7.41 13.58
CA GLN A 279 -5.66 8.67 14.26
C GLN A 279 -4.96 9.88 13.61
N ASN A 280 -5.67 11.00 13.43
CA ASN A 280 -5.09 12.27 12.97
C ASN A 280 -4.24 12.15 11.68
N ILE A 281 -4.70 11.37 10.70
CA ILE A 281 -3.95 11.04 9.48
C ILE A 281 -4.40 11.93 8.33
N THR A 282 -3.47 12.56 7.60
CA THR A 282 -3.83 13.40 6.45
C THR A 282 -4.54 12.55 5.38
N SER A 283 -3.85 11.59 4.76
CA SER A 283 -4.42 10.61 3.82
C SER A 283 -4.36 9.20 4.39
N LEU A 284 -5.51 8.66 4.82
CA LEU A 284 -5.66 7.25 5.19
C LEU A 284 -6.16 6.44 3.99
N LEU A 285 -5.33 5.51 3.51
CA LEU A 285 -5.61 4.68 2.34
C LEU A 285 -5.62 3.20 2.77
N LEU A 286 -6.75 2.53 2.65
CA LEU A 286 -6.98 1.14 3.03
C LEU A 286 -7.52 0.37 1.82
N ASP A 287 -6.62 -0.25 1.04
CA ASP A 287 -6.97 -0.96 -0.20
C ASP A 287 -6.87 -2.48 -0.01
N ASN A 288 -7.95 -3.21 -0.26
CA ASN A 288 -8.00 -4.67 -0.10
C ASN A 288 -7.50 -5.16 1.28
N THR A 289 -7.89 -4.49 2.37
CA THR A 289 -7.72 -5.04 3.73
C THR A 289 -8.78 -6.12 3.99
N ALA A 290 -8.36 -7.27 4.53
CA ALA A 290 -9.19 -8.46 4.69
C ALA A 290 -9.22 -8.92 6.15
N TRP A 291 -10.29 -8.58 6.87
CA TRP A 291 -10.52 -8.98 8.26
C TRP A 291 -11.41 -10.21 8.33
N PHE A 292 -10.80 -11.36 8.61
CA PHE A 292 -11.51 -12.64 8.75
C PHE A 292 -12.30 -12.75 10.06
N SER A 293 -13.27 -13.67 10.11
CA SER A 293 -14.15 -13.92 11.26
C SER A 293 -13.48 -14.44 12.54
N THR A 294 -12.17 -14.67 12.50
CA THR A 294 -11.35 -15.10 13.65
C THR A 294 -10.79 -13.94 14.48
N ASN A 295 -10.97 -12.69 14.05
CA ASN A 295 -10.60 -11.51 14.84
C ASN A 295 -11.72 -11.14 15.82
N SER A 296 -11.33 -10.56 16.96
CA SER A 296 -12.23 -10.11 18.02
C SER A 296 -12.27 -8.59 18.15
N ASN A 297 -13.27 -8.07 18.87
CA ASN A 297 -13.43 -6.66 19.19
C ASN A 297 -13.38 -5.75 17.94
N THR A 298 -12.96 -4.50 18.07
CA THR A 298 -12.91 -3.55 16.94
C THR A 298 -11.73 -3.85 16.01
N PHE A 299 -12.02 -4.04 14.73
CA PHE A 299 -11.04 -4.32 13.67
C PHE A 299 -10.32 -3.05 13.22
N GLU A 300 -11.07 -2.04 12.78
CA GLU A 300 -10.54 -0.74 12.37
C GLU A 300 -11.28 0.36 13.14
N LYS A 301 -10.54 1.25 13.81
CA LYS A 301 -11.09 2.41 14.52
C LYS A 301 -10.50 3.70 13.98
N LEU A 302 -11.35 4.68 13.67
CA LEU A 302 -10.95 5.98 13.13
C LEU A 302 -11.17 7.07 14.19
N VAL A 303 -10.13 7.86 14.49
CA VAL A 303 -10.15 8.85 15.57
C VAL A 303 -9.56 10.20 15.12
N GLY A 304 -10.20 11.30 15.50
CA GLY A 304 -9.69 12.65 15.26
C GLY A 304 -9.94 13.14 13.82
N THR A 305 -8.98 13.88 13.28
CA THR A 305 -9.12 14.61 12.01
C THR A 305 -8.47 13.88 10.84
N PHE A 306 -9.14 13.87 9.69
CA PHE A 306 -8.58 13.36 8.44
C PHE A 306 -8.78 14.37 7.30
N GLU A 307 -7.89 14.38 6.31
CA GLU A 307 -8.13 15.10 5.05
C GLU A 307 -8.94 14.21 4.11
N ILE A 308 -8.38 13.04 3.80
CA ILE A 308 -8.98 11.99 2.97
C ILE A 308 -8.96 10.66 3.72
N ILE A 309 -10.09 9.93 3.66
CA ILE A 309 -10.16 8.53 4.04
C ILE A 309 -10.63 7.74 2.82
N GLU A 310 -9.84 6.78 2.37
CA GLU A 310 -10.24 5.80 1.36
C GLU A 310 -10.18 4.40 1.94
N LYS A 311 -11.32 3.69 1.94
CA LYS A 311 -11.38 2.26 2.22
C LYS A 311 -12.03 1.57 1.02
N LEU A 312 -11.20 0.86 0.26
CA LEU A 312 -11.50 0.34 -1.07
C LEU A 312 -11.28 -1.17 -1.09
N GLY A 313 -12.27 -1.94 -1.55
CA GLY A 313 -12.13 -3.40 -1.72
C GLY A 313 -11.90 -4.18 -0.43
N GLY A 314 -11.46 -5.43 -0.56
CA GLY A 314 -11.26 -6.34 0.57
C GLY A 314 -12.55 -6.80 1.25
N LEU A 315 -12.45 -7.25 2.51
CA LEU A 315 -13.57 -7.80 3.27
C LEU A 315 -13.47 -7.49 4.76
N SER A 316 -14.61 -7.51 5.44
CA SER A 316 -14.69 -7.46 6.89
C SER A 316 -15.79 -8.37 7.40
N GLN A 317 -15.42 -9.38 8.18
CA GLN A 317 -16.29 -10.45 8.69
C GLN A 317 -16.45 -10.34 10.22
N ALA A 318 -17.25 -9.40 10.72
CA ALA A 318 -17.47 -9.30 12.16
C ALA A 318 -18.24 -10.52 12.69
N SER A 319 -17.74 -11.15 13.76
CA SER A 319 -18.44 -12.21 14.51
C SER A 319 -19.03 -11.66 15.81
N ALA A 320 -20.35 -11.81 16.00
CA ALA A 320 -21.01 -11.41 17.25
C ALA A 320 -20.48 -12.15 18.49
N THR A 321 -20.11 -13.43 18.33
CA THR A 321 -19.53 -14.27 19.40
C THR A 321 -18.18 -13.76 19.90
N LEU A 322 -17.45 -13.00 19.07
CA LEU A 322 -16.16 -12.39 19.42
C LEU A 322 -16.30 -10.88 19.73
N SER A 323 -17.53 -10.41 19.99
CA SER A 323 -17.86 -8.99 20.20
C SER A 323 -17.33 -8.08 19.09
N ALA A 324 -17.24 -8.59 17.85
CA ALA A 324 -16.48 -7.92 16.80
C ALA A 324 -17.23 -6.73 16.20
N VAL A 325 -16.47 -5.67 15.92
CA VAL A 325 -16.92 -4.46 15.22
C VAL A 325 -16.01 -4.24 14.00
N SER A 326 -16.57 -4.31 12.79
CA SER A 326 -15.78 -4.20 11.55
C SER A 326 -15.17 -2.80 11.33
N LEU A 327 -15.92 -1.74 11.63
CA LEU A 327 -15.43 -0.36 11.53
C LEU A 327 -16.05 0.50 12.63
N ASP A 328 -15.24 1.20 13.42
CA ASP A 328 -15.68 2.17 14.42
C ASP A 328 -15.28 3.59 14.00
N ILE A 329 -16.27 4.40 13.62
CA ILE A 329 -16.11 5.79 13.20
C ILE A 329 -16.55 6.80 14.26
N THR A 330 -16.95 6.33 15.46
CA THR A 330 -17.42 7.22 16.55
C THR A 330 -16.38 8.23 17.04
N GLY A 331 -15.10 7.99 16.78
CA GLY A 331 -14.00 8.87 17.17
C GLY A 331 -13.65 9.96 16.16
N ILE A 332 -14.23 9.97 14.95
CA ILE A 332 -13.90 10.97 13.92
C ILE A 332 -14.45 12.33 14.35
N THR A 333 -13.59 13.35 14.41
CA THR A 333 -13.98 14.73 14.73
C THR A 333 -14.12 15.61 13.49
N SER A 334 -13.39 15.34 12.41
CA SER A 334 -13.51 16.05 11.13
C SER A 334 -12.97 15.23 9.96
N ILE A 335 -13.58 15.44 8.78
CA ILE A 335 -13.05 15.05 7.47
C ILE A 335 -13.07 16.31 6.61
N THR A 336 -11.91 16.85 6.25
CA THR A 336 -11.87 18.16 5.55
C THR A 336 -12.24 18.02 4.08
N GLU A 337 -11.75 17.00 3.37
CA GLU A 337 -12.04 16.79 1.95
C GLU A 337 -13.11 15.73 1.71
N ALA A 338 -12.80 14.45 1.86
CA ALA A 338 -13.70 13.34 1.49
C ALA A 338 -13.46 12.03 2.27
N GLY A 339 -14.55 11.26 2.46
CA GLY A 339 -14.49 9.86 2.86
C GLY A 339 -15.07 8.95 1.77
N ASN A 340 -14.33 7.93 1.34
CA ASN A 340 -14.77 6.93 0.37
C ASN A 340 -14.77 5.54 1.03
N LEU A 341 -15.93 4.87 1.06
CA LEU A 341 -16.03 3.48 1.51
C LEU A 341 -16.69 2.65 0.39
N LYS A 342 -15.88 1.99 -0.44
CA LYS A 342 -16.36 1.38 -1.69
C LYS A 342 -15.85 -0.06 -1.86
N ASN A 343 -16.70 -0.95 -2.34
CA ASN A 343 -16.39 -2.37 -2.66
C ASN A 343 -15.93 -3.29 -1.49
N THR A 344 -15.62 -2.81 -0.29
CA THR A 344 -15.36 -3.70 0.87
C THR A 344 -16.59 -4.52 1.24
N GLY A 345 -16.47 -5.85 1.29
CA GLY A 345 -17.58 -6.73 1.70
C GLY A 345 -17.77 -6.79 3.22
N PHE A 346 -18.78 -6.12 3.77
CA PHE A 346 -19.18 -6.21 5.18
C PHE A 346 -20.14 -7.38 5.43
N THR A 347 -19.62 -8.43 6.05
CA THR A 347 -20.28 -9.71 6.25
C THR A 347 -20.13 -10.20 7.70
N GLY A 348 -20.67 -11.37 8.02
CA GLY A 348 -20.72 -11.89 9.39
C GLY A 348 -21.93 -11.40 10.19
N THR A 349 -21.94 -11.72 11.49
CA THR A 349 -23.06 -11.51 12.43
C THR A 349 -22.85 -10.38 13.43
N GLY A 350 -21.62 -9.86 13.55
CA GLY A 350 -21.28 -8.76 14.45
C GLY A 350 -21.59 -7.39 13.86
N THR A 351 -21.18 -6.33 14.59
CA THR A 351 -21.46 -4.95 14.19
C THR A 351 -20.63 -4.56 12.98
N LYS A 352 -21.28 -4.15 11.89
CA LYS A 352 -20.58 -3.75 10.65
C LYS A 352 -19.97 -2.36 10.74
N VAL A 353 -20.73 -1.38 11.22
CA VAL A 353 -20.27 -0.02 11.48
C VAL A 353 -20.80 0.42 12.84
N ASN A 354 -19.93 1.01 13.66
CA ASN A 354 -20.28 1.71 14.88
C ASN A 354 -20.09 3.21 14.67
N GLY A 355 -21.15 3.99 14.87
CA GLY A 355 -21.22 5.42 14.52
C GLY A 355 -21.97 5.70 13.21
N THR A 356 -22.10 6.98 12.88
CA THR A 356 -22.89 7.47 11.74
C THR A 356 -21.99 8.18 10.74
N PHE A 357 -22.15 7.90 9.45
CA PHE A 357 -21.40 8.59 8.41
C PHE A 357 -21.81 10.07 8.29
N SER A 358 -20.83 10.97 8.22
CA SER A 358 -21.08 12.37 7.89
C SER A 358 -21.34 12.54 6.39
N LYS A 359 -21.90 13.69 5.98
CA LYS A 359 -22.21 13.97 4.56
C LYS A 359 -21.00 13.97 3.63
N LYS A 360 -19.78 14.08 4.20
CA LYS A 360 -18.48 13.96 3.51
C LYS A 360 -18.17 12.55 3.01
N TRP A 361 -18.93 11.54 3.47
CA TRP A 361 -18.79 10.17 2.98
C TRP A 361 -19.61 9.89 1.73
N GLU A 362 -19.01 9.12 0.82
CA GLU A 362 -19.69 8.30 -0.18
C GLU A 362 -19.50 6.80 0.17
N VAL A 363 -20.58 6.14 0.59
CA VAL A 363 -20.60 4.72 0.99
C VAL A 363 -21.28 3.86 -0.07
N GLU A 364 -20.54 2.91 -0.63
CA GLU A 364 -20.98 1.94 -1.65
C GLU A 364 -20.31 0.57 -1.39
N ALA A 365 -20.65 -0.04 -0.25
CA ALA A 365 -20.01 -1.26 0.24
C ALA A 365 -21.02 -2.39 0.43
N PRO A 366 -20.81 -3.60 -0.16
CA PRO A 366 -21.70 -4.73 0.03
C PRO A 366 -21.95 -5.04 1.51
N GLY A 367 -23.23 -5.14 1.88
CA GLY A 367 -23.65 -5.39 3.26
C GLY A 367 -23.88 -4.14 4.11
N LEU A 368 -23.62 -2.94 3.59
CA LEU A 368 -24.08 -1.65 4.14
C LEU A 368 -25.17 -1.05 3.25
N SER A 369 -25.92 -0.10 3.79
CA SER A 369 -26.76 0.78 2.99
C SER A 369 -25.88 1.72 2.15
N THR A 370 -26.31 2.00 0.91
CA THR A 370 -25.63 3.00 0.08
C THR A 370 -25.93 4.40 0.61
N GLU A 371 -24.89 5.17 0.94
CA GLU A 371 -25.03 6.54 1.45
C GLU A 371 -24.21 7.51 0.59
N LYS A 372 -24.86 8.12 -0.40
CA LYS A 372 -24.29 9.17 -1.25
C LYS A 372 -25.38 10.06 -1.81
N ASP A 373 -25.02 11.26 -2.25
CA ASP A 373 -25.98 12.20 -2.86
C ASP A 373 -26.72 11.61 -4.08
N ALA A 374 -26.10 10.66 -4.81
CA ALA A 374 -26.71 10.01 -5.97
C ALA A 374 -27.92 9.10 -5.65
N VAL A 375 -28.07 8.65 -4.40
CA VAL A 375 -29.24 7.87 -3.92
C VAL A 375 -30.15 8.69 -3.02
N ALA A 376 -29.97 10.01 -3.00
CA ALA A 376 -30.80 10.91 -2.21
C ALA A 376 -32.28 10.78 -2.61
N THR A 377 -33.13 10.60 -1.61
CA THR A 377 -34.58 10.38 -1.75
C THR A 377 -35.29 10.94 -0.53
N GLY A 378 -36.57 11.26 -0.67
CA GLY A 378 -37.39 11.67 0.46
C GLY A 378 -38.87 11.58 0.13
N SER A 379 -39.69 11.38 1.16
CA SER A 379 -41.13 11.49 1.01
C SER A 379 -41.77 12.20 2.20
N LEU A 380 -42.91 12.85 1.94
CA LEU A 380 -43.82 13.30 2.99
C LEU A 380 -45.26 13.02 2.59
N TYR A 381 -46.14 12.98 3.59
CA TYR A 381 -47.58 12.88 3.39
C TYR A 381 -48.33 13.77 4.38
N VAL A 382 -49.53 14.22 4.02
CA VAL A 382 -50.45 14.93 4.91
C VAL A 382 -50.99 13.95 5.96
N SER A 383 -50.68 14.21 7.22
CA SER A 383 -51.14 13.45 8.39
C SER A 383 -52.36 14.08 9.07
N ALA A 384 -52.62 15.37 8.82
CA ALA A 384 -53.90 16.02 9.10
C ALA A 384 -54.18 17.08 8.03
N SER A 385 -55.32 16.96 7.33
CA SER A 385 -55.72 17.91 6.29
C SER A 385 -56.03 19.29 6.87
N GLY A 386 -55.79 20.34 6.08
CA GLY A 386 -56.14 21.71 6.41
C GLY A 386 -56.77 22.42 5.23
N LEU A 387 -57.70 23.34 5.51
CA LEU A 387 -58.24 24.24 4.50
C LEU A 387 -57.11 25.14 3.98
N THR A 388 -56.99 25.24 2.65
CA THR A 388 -56.01 26.11 2.01
C THR A 388 -56.71 27.39 1.56
N ASP A 389 -56.46 28.48 2.29
CA ASP A 389 -57.11 29.78 2.09
C ASP A 389 -56.69 30.43 0.76
N ILE A 390 -57.61 30.52 -0.20
CA ILE A 390 -57.36 31.13 -1.52
C ILE A 390 -57.73 32.62 -1.44
N ILE A 391 -56.73 33.46 -1.17
CA ILE A 391 -56.94 34.92 -0.99
C ILE A 391 -57.55 35.59 -2.24
N SER A 392 -57.13 35.17 -3.44
CA SER A 392 -57.61 35.76 -4.71
C SER A 392 -57.40 34.82 -5.90
N MET A 393 -58.22 34.98 -6.95
CA MET A 393 -58.11 34.18 -8.17
C MET A 393 -56.73 34.34 -8.84
N ASN A 394 -56.23 33.25 -9.43
CA ASN A 394 -54.94 33.17 -10.13
C ASN A 394 -53.71 33.58 -9.28
N VAL A 395 -53.82 33.51 -7.96
CA VAL A 395 -52.70 33.65 -7.03
C VAL A 395 -52.46 32.32 -6.32
N PRO A 396 -51.36 31.60 -6.63
CA PRO A 396 -50.98 30.39 -5.92
C PRO A 396 -50.70 30.64 -4.45
N VAL A 397 -51.15 29.71 -3.62
CA VAL A 397 -50.86 29.60 -2.19
C VAL A 397 -50.35 28.21 -1.87
N LYS A 398 -49.55 28.08 -0.81
CA LYS A 398 -49.04 26.79 -0.35
C LYS A 398 -50.16 25.96 0.24
N ILE A 399 -50.26 24.67 -0.14
CA ILE A 399 -51.26 23.76 0.43
C ILE A 399 -51.06 23.63 1.95
N ALA A 400 -52.16 23.80 2.69
CA ALA A 400 -52.23 23.74 4.14
C ALA A 400 -52.36 22.29 4.68
N GLY A 401 -52.22 22.16 6.00
CA GLY A 401 -52.26 20.89 6.72
C GLY A 401 -50.93 20.54 7.40
N THR A 402 -50.97 19.50 8.23
CA THR A 402 -49.79 18.94 8.91
C THR A 402 -49.24 17.78 8.09
N THR A 403 -47.92 17.69 7.93
CA THR A 403 -47.28 16.60 7.17
C THR A 403 -46.27 15.84 8.00
N SER A 404 -46.22 14.52 7.79
CA SER A 404 -45.20 13.62 8.33
C SER A 404 -44.28 13.16 7.20
N ALA A 405 -42.98 13.00 7.47
CA ALA A 405 -41.98 12.62 6.48
C ALA A 405 -41.39 11.23 6.77
N SER A 406 -41.04 10.49 5.71
CA SER A 406 -40.38 9.18 5.78
C SER A 406 -39.37 8.99 4.64
N ASP A 407 -38.53 7.96 4.77
CA ASP A 407 -37.61 7.53 3.71
C ASP A 407 -36.61 8.62 3.28
N LEU A 408 -36.19 9.43 4.27
CA LEU A 408 -35.31 10.57 4.10
C LEU A 408 -33.84 10.13 4.01
N VAL A 409 -33.26 10.19 2.81
CA VAL A 409 -31.83 10.00 2.53
C VAL A 409 -31.30 11.27 1.89
N ARG A 410 -30.43 12.02 2.60
CA ARG A 410 -29.96 13.36 2.17
C ARG A 410 -31.11 14.33 1.87
N PHE A 411 -32.23 14.20 2.58
CA PHE A 411 -33.36 15.13 2.61
C PHE A 411 -33.80 15.36 4.06
N THR A 412 -34.46 16.49 4.32
CA THR A 412 -35.10 16.82 5.59
C THR A 412 -36.50 17.40 5.33
N SER A 413 -37.33 17.48 6.36
CA SER A 413 -38.67 18.10 6.29
C SER A 413 -38.83 19.20 7.36
N PRO A 414 -38.17 20.36 7.22
CA PRO A 414 -38.08 21.38 8.27
C PRO A 414 -39.39 22.15 8.52
N ALA A 415 -40.42 21.97 7.69
CA ALA A 415 -41.74 22.55 7.85
C ALA A 415 -42.80 21.63 7.22
N ASN A 416 -44.07 21.85 7.54
CA ASN A 416 -45.18 21.16 6.88
C ASN A 416 -45.14 21.41 5.36
N ASN A 417 -45.45 20.40 4.54
CA ASN A 417 -45.47 20.47 3.08
C ASN A 417 -44.18 21.12 2.53
N ARG A 418 -43.02 20.63 3.00
CA ARG A 418 -41.69 21.07 2.55
C ARG A 418 -40.66 19.94 2.67
N LEU A 419 -40.19 19.41 1.53
CA LEU A 419 -38.97 18.58 1.50
C LEU A 419 -37.79 19.47 1.11
N MET A 420 -36.73 19.47 1.94
CA MET A 420 -35.50 20.25 1.71
C MET A 420 -34.34 19.30 1.41
N TYR A 421 -33.62 19.55 0.32
CA TYR A 421 -32.46 18.75 -0.06
C TYR A 421 -31.27 19.06 0.86
N ASP A 422 -30.69 18.00 1.39
CA ASP A 422 -29.70 18.03 2.48
C ASP A 422 -28.40 17.26 2.10
N GLY A 423 -28.17 17.10 0.80
CA GLY A 423 -26.91 16.59 0.24
C GLY A 423 -25.83 17.68 0.11
N THR A 424 -24.76 17.37 -0.60
CA THR A 424 -23.56 18.23 -0.74
C THR A 424 -23.37 18.80 -2.15
N LYS A 425 -23.88 18.12 -3.18
CA LYS A 425 -23.74 18.47 -4.60
C LYS A 425 -25.11 18.75 -5.21
N THR A 426 -25.24 19.78 -6.03
CA THR A 426 -26.47 20.08 -6.78
C THR A 426 -26.86 18.91 -7.68
N ARG A 427 -28.13 18.49 -7.64
CA ARG A 427 -28.65 17.36 -8.44
C ARG A 427 -30.02 17.70 -9.04
N THR A 428 -30.32 17.06 -10.17
CA THR A 428 -31.69 16.99 -10.71
C THR A 428 -32.40 15.78 -10.13
N PHE A 429 -33.62 16.00 -9.65
CA PHE A 429 -34.52 15.02 -9.06
C PHE A 429 -35.80 14.90 -9.88
N THR A 430 -36.40 13.72 -9.86
CA THR A 430 -37.81 13.52 -10.24
C THR A 430 -38.68 13.77 -9.01
N VAL A 431 -39.71 14.59 -9.17
CA VAL A 431 -40.71 14.88 -8.14
C VAL A 431 -42.05 14.36 -8.62
N SER A 432 -42.71 13.59 -7.76
CA SER A 432 -44.08 13.13 -7.95
C SER A 432 -44.92 13.53 -6.74
N SER A 433 -46.15 14.00 -6.97
CA SER A 433 -47.12 14.19 -5.89
C SER A 433 -48.47 13.61 -6.28
N TYR A 434 -49.13 12.96 -5.33
CA TYR A 434 -50.43 12.34 -5.49
C TYR A 434 -51.33 12.89 -4.39
N MET A 435 -52.49 13.45 -4.74
CA MET A 435 -53.37 14.09 -3.75
C MET A 435 -54.84 13.89 -4.09
N SER A 436 -55.65 13.81 -3.04
CA SER A 436 -57.11 13.79 -3.11
C SER A 436 -57.61 15.13 -2.59
N VAL A 437 -58.28 15.91 -3.45
CA VAL A 437 -58.69 17.29 -3.18
C VAL A 437 -60.21 17.42 -3.07
N LEU A 438 -60.65 18.19 -2.09
CA LEU A 438 -62.04 18.52 -1.80
C LEU A 438 -62.20 20.05 -1.90
N GLY A 439 -63.12 20.51 -2.75
CA GLY A 439 -63.48 21.92 -2.87
C GLY A 439 -64.70 22.30 -2.03
N ALA A 440 -65.01 23.60 -1.95
CA ALA A 440 -66.29 24.07 -1.42
C ALA A 440 -67.47 23.73 -2.37
N SER A 441 -68.71 23.90 -1.90
CA SER A 441 -69.91 23.57 -2.70
C SER A 441 -69.95 24.33 -4.02
N GLY A 442 -70.06 23.61 -5.13
CA GLY A 442 -70.03 24.15 -6.48
C GLY A 442 -69.18 23.33 -7.44
N THR A 443 -68.66 23.99 -8.47
CA THR A 443 -67.64 23.48 -9.39
C THR A 443 -66.70 24.62 -9.70
N TYR A 444 -65.41 24.43 -9.43
CA TYR A 444 -64.39 25.44 -9.66
C TYR A 444 -63.15 24.81 -10.29
N THR A 445 -62.47 25.54 -11.18
CA THR A 445 -61.20 25.09 -11.76
C THR A 445 -60.01 25.52 -10.93
N TYR A 446 -59.19 24.56 -10.51
CA TYR A 446 -57.96 24.77 -9.74
C TYR A 446 -56.74 24.33 -10.54
N SER A 447 -55.61 25.02 -10.32
CA SER A 447 -54.30 24.55 -10.75
C SER A 447 -53.43 24.18 -9.57
N PHE A 448 -52.69 23.08 -9.70
CA PHE A 448 -51.78 22.54 -8.70
C PHE A 448 -50.35 22.50 -9.24
N TYR A 449 -49.38 22.76 -8.38
CA TYR A 449 -47.98 22.99 -8.76
C TYR A 449 -46.99 22.48 -7.71
N ILE A 450 -45.79 22.13 -8.17
CA ILE A 450 -44.58 22.13 -7.35
C ILE A 450 -43.96 23.53 -7.38
N TYR A 451 -43.58 24.01 -6.21
CA TYR A 451 -42.77 25.22 -6.02
C TYR A 451 -41.38 24.82 -5.55
N LYS A 452 -40.35 25.50 -6.05
CA LYS A 452 -38.96 25.43 -5.57
C LYS A 452 -38.62 26.77 -4.92
N ASN A 453 -38.22 26.78 -3.64
CA ASN A 453 -37.81 27.99 -2.91
C ASN A 453 -38.81 29.16 -3.03
N GLY A 454 -40.12 28.88 -3.04
CA GLY A 454 -41.17 29.90 -3.24
C GLY A 454 -41.40 30.33 -4.69
N VAL A 455 -40.68 29.77 -5.67
CA VAL A 455 -40.85 30.03 -7.11
C VAL A 455 -41.57 28.85 -7.77
N LYS A 456 -42.60 29.14 -8.56
CA LYS A 456 -43.37 28.16 -9.34
C LYS A 456 -42.49 27.39 -10.32
N VAL A 457 -42.57 26.05 -10.33
CA VAL A 457 -41.97 25.20 -11.36
C VAL A 457 -43.01 24.98 -12.47
N PRO A 458 -42.95 25.68 -13.63
CA PRO A 458 -44.09 25.72 -14.56
C PRO A 458 -44.44 24.36 -15.18
N SER A 459 -43.44 23.50 -15.39
CA SER A 459 -43.59 22.13 -15.91
C SER A 459 -44.36 21.18 -14.99
N SER A 460 -44.61 21.56 -13.74
CA SER A 460 -45.39 20.77 -12.78
C SER A 460 -46.90 21.01 -12.84
N LYS A 461 -47.36 22.02 -13.58
CA LYS A 461 -48.77 22.46 -13.58
C LYS A 461 -49.70 21.30 -13.93
N GLN A 462 -50.70 21.08 -13.09
CA GLN A 462 -51.91 20.32 -13.42
C GLN A 462 -53.14 21.20 -13.23
N LEU A 463 -54.10 21.10 -14.14
CA LEU A 463 -55.38 21.83 -14.11
C LEU A 463 -56.50 20.81 -13.93
N THR A 464 -57.39 21.03 -12.97
CA THR A 464 -58.57 20.17 -12.78
C THR A 464 -59.78 20.97 -12.33
N SER A 465 -60.98 20.53 -12.74
CA SER A 465 -62.24 21.07 -12.24
C SER A 465 -62.67 20.26 -11.01
N VAL A 466 -62.53 20.85 -9.82
CA VAL A 466 -63.02 20.24 -8.58
C VAL A 466 -64.51 20.53 -8.46
N ARG A 467 -65.29 19.48 -8.62
CA ARG A 467 -66.74 19.44 -8.34
C ARG A 467 -66.90 18.95 -6.92
N SER A 468 -67.79 19.56 -6.16
CA SER A 468 -67.96 19.28 -4.72
C SER A 468 -69.39 19.56 -4.25
N SER A 469 -70.38 19.22 -5.08
CA SER A 469 -71.80 19.45 -4.81
C SER A 469 -72.35 18.68 -3.59
N GLN A 470 -71.74 17.55 -3.19
CA GLN A 470 -72.01 16.86 -1.91
C GLN A 470 -70.74 16.24 -1.29
N GLY A 471 -69.61 16.94 -1.35
CA GLY A 471 -68.35 16.44 -0.78
C GLY A 471 -67.56 15.49 -1.68
N ASP A 472 -67.81 15.54 -3.00
CA ASP A 472 -67.04 14.82 -4.00
C ASP A 472 -65.53 15.18 -3.90
N ILE A 473 -64.67 14.17 -4.10
CA ILE A 473 -63.22 14.29 -4.00
C ILE A 473 -62.61 13.99 -5.37
N GLN A 474 -61.72 14.86 -5.86
CA GLN A 474 -60.98 14.66 -7.11
C GLN A 474 -59.54 14.20 -6.83
N SER A 475 -58.99 13.38 -7.72
CA SER A 475 -57.57 13.00 -7.68
C SER A 475 -56.73 13.92 -8.57
N VAL A 476 -55.55 14.32 -8.08
CA VAL A 476 -54.57 15.12 -8.82
C VAL A 476 -53.20 14.46 -8.68
N THR A 477 -52.47 14.37 -9.78
CA THR A 477 -51.10 13.81 -9.83
C THR A 477 -50.14 14.81 -10.46
N LEU A 478 -49.20 15.34 -9.70
CA LEU A 478 -48.12 16.20 -10.19
C LEU A 478 -46.90 15.35 -10.55
N GLY A 479 -46.21 15.72 -11.62
CA GLY A 479 -44.93 15.14 -12.01
C GLY A 479 -44.04 16.18 -12.68
N CYS A 480 -42.79 16.32 -12.23
CA CYS A 480 -41.81 17.19 -12.88
C CYS A 480 -40.37 16.78 -12.52
N THR A 481 -39.39 17.33 -13.23
CA THR A 481 -37.99 17.33 -12.78
C THR A 481 -37.61 18.69 -12.20
N VAL A 482 -36.79 18.69 -11.15
CA VAL A 482 -36.31 19.91 -10.48
C VAL A 482 -34.83 19.76 -10.13
N SER A 483 -34.04 20.81 -10.36
CA SER A 483 -32.66 20.88 -9.90
C SER A 483 -32.61 21.52 -8.52
N LEU A 484 -32.04 20.82 -7.54
CA LEU A 484 -31.89 21.27 -6.15
C LEU A 484 -30.40 21.32 -5.78
N ALA A 485 -29.95 22.49 -5.36
CA ALA A 485 -28.72 22.71 -4.63
C ALA A 485 -28.94 22.44 -3.12
N PRO A 486 -27.88 22.21 -2.32
CA PRO A 486 -28.04 22.04 -0.87
C PRO A 486 -28.85 23.17 -0.22
N ASN A 487 -29.80 22.81 0.63
CA ASN A 487 -30.82 23.66 1.26
C ASN A 487 -31.95 24.18 0.34
N ASP A 488 -31.95 23.88 -0.97
CA ASP A 488 -33.13 24.10 -1.79
C ASP A 488 -34.28 23.19 -1.32
N TYR A 489 -35.51 23.70 -1.37
CA TYR A 489 -36.69 22.96 -0.93
C TYR A 489 -37.83 23.01 -1.96
N ILE A 490 -38.67 21.97 -1.91
CA ILE A 490 -39.87 21.83 -2.71
C ILE A 490 -41.13 21.74 -1.85
N GLU A 491 -42.23 22.28 -2.38
CA GLU A 491 -43.54 22.35 -1.73
C GLU A 491 -44.65 22.18 -2.77
N VAL A 492 -45.84 21.77 -2.33
CA VAL A 492 -47.03 21.70 -3.18
C VAL A 492 -47.92 22.92 -2.97
N TRP A 493 -48.33 23.57 -4.06
CA TRP A 493 -49.11 24.81 -4.07
C TRP A 493 -50.35 24.65 -4.95
N ALA A 494 -51.41 25.39 -4.63
CA ALA A 494 -52.68 25.41 -5.35
C ALA A 494 -53.11 26.86 -5.67
N GLU A 495 -53.80 27.07 -6.78
CA GLU A 495 -54.50 28.33 -7.11
C GLU A 495 -55.92 27.99 -7.61
N ASN A 496 -56.90 28.84 -7.32
CA ASN A 496 -58.20 28.80 -7.99
C ASN A 496 -58.14 29.74 -9.21
N ASN A 497 -58.56 29.28 -10.38
CA ASN A 497 -58.43 30.04 -11.63
C ASN A 497 -59.66 30.91 -11.94
N GLU A 498 -60.74 30.78 -11.18
CA GLU A 498 -62.05 31.39 -11.44
C GLU A 498 -62.51 32.32 -10.29
N THR A 499 -62.26 31.94 -9.04
CA THR A 499 -62.74 32.64 -7.84
C THR A 499 -61.66 32.67 -6.74
N ASN A 500 -62.01 33.18 -5.56
CA ASN A 500 -61.24 33.08 -4.32
C ASN A 500 -61.74 31.93 -3.41
N THR A 501 -62.29 30.85 -4.00
CA THR A 501 -62.87 29.74 -3.23
C THR A 501 -61.80 28.74 -2.83
N ASP A 502 -61.79 28.36 -1.55
CA ASP A 502 -60.79 27.52 -0.89
C ASP A 502 -60.83 26.05 -1.32
N VAL A 503 -59.72 25.34 -1.06
CA VAL A 503 -59.57 23.90 -1.33
C VAL A 503 -58.85 23.18 -0.19
N THR A 504 -59.22 21.93 0.06
CA THR A 504 -58.58 21.06 1.06
C THR A 504 -57.93 19.87 0.38
N ALA A 505 -56.63 19.65 0.64
CA ALA A 505 -55.98 18.37 0.33
C ALA A 505 -56.33 17.37 1.45
N GLN A 506 -57.29 16.49 1.18
CA GLN A 506 -57.73 15.43 2.11
C GLN A 506 -56.62 14.39 2.31
N THR A 507 -55.92 14.07 1.23
CA THR A 507 -54.64 13.37 1.27
C THR A 507 -53.68 14.06 0.32
N LEU A 508 -52.39 13.98 0.62
CA LEU A 508 -51.31 14.39 -0.25
C LEU A 508 -50.10 13.54 0.11
N THR A 509 -49.42 13.02 -0.89
CA THR A 509 -48.08 12.43 -0.79
C THR A 509 -47.17 13.18 -1.76
N LEU A 510 -45.95 13.50 -1.33
CA LEU A 510 -44.90 14.13 -2.14
C LEU A 510 -43.65 13.24 -2.04
N ILE A 511 -43.07 12.88 -3.18
CA ILE A 511 -41.90 12.00 -3.29
C ILE A 511 -40.87 12.68 -4.19
N VAL A 512 -39.58 12.60 -3.80
CA VAL A 512 -38.43 13.10 -4.56
C VAL A 512 -37.34 12.03 -4.66
N LYS A 513 -36.73 11.86 -5.84
CA LYS A 513 -35.72 10.82 -6.14
C LYS A 513 -34.75 11.21 -7.26
#